data_AF-A0AAP0X3R1-F1
#
_entry.id   AF-A0AAP0X3R1-F1
#
_cell.length_a   1.000
_cell.length_b   1.000
_cell.length_c   1.000
_cell.angle_alpha   90.00
_cell.angle_beta   90.00
_cell.angle_gamma   90.00
#
_symmetry.space_group_name_H-M   'P 1'
#
loop_
_entity.id
_entity.type
_entity.pdbx_description
1 polymer ?
#
loop_
_entity_poly.entity_id
_entity_poly.type
_entity_poly.pdbx_seq_one_letter_code
_entity_poly.pdbx_strand_id
1 'polypeptide(L)'
;MEEITENIMFHIANSKLIFQLEYIGSSDLVINPDVGIDSGGNKIYTIHNDSRHEVVKRSTSDDSLCHSCRLLELWGIICKHVLNVLRKIMNIKELPTQYVLKRWIRDVRSTDVLDMQGGNIDVDLKLIEASRYKILMIEWRKLSDRAAQCEPAFTCVLQTQSMLQKNA
;
A
#
# COMPACT_ATOMS: atom_id res chain seq x y z
N MET A 1 13.68 -19.23 -4.24
CA MET A 1 13.05 -18.89 -5.53
C MET A 1 11.53 -18.90 -5.39
N GLU A 2 10.94 -19.91 -4.76
CA GLU A 2 9.51 -19.97 -4.39
C GLU A 2 9.02 -18.78 -3.56
N GLU A 3 9.80 -18.32 -2.58
CA GLU A 3 9.43 -17.22 -1.67
C GLU A 3 9.33 -15.84 -2.38
N ILE A 4 10.07 -15.65 -3.48
CA ILE A 4 10.00 -14.42 -4.30
C ILE A 4 8.73 -14.43 -5.16
N THR A 5 8.42 -15.58 -5.76
CA THR A 5 7.20 -15.75 -6.56
C THR A 5 5.93 -15.67 -5.70
N GLU A 6 5.95 -16.19 -4.48
CA GLU A 6 4.81 -16.08 -3.56
C GLU A 6 4.56 -14.64 -3.10
N ASN A 7 5.62 -13.87 -2.81
CA ASN A 7 5.50 -12.45 -2.47
C ASN A 7 4.94 -11.64 -3.67
N ILE A 8 5.40 -11.92 -4.89
CA ILE A 8 4.89 -11.26 -6.10
C ILE A 8 3.40 -11.57 -6.31
N MET A 9 3.00 -12.84 -6.20
CA MET A 9 1.61 -13.25 -6.36
C MET A 9 0.70 -12.66 -5.28
N PHE A 10 1.19 -12.57 -4.03
CA PHE A 10 0.49 -11.94 -2.93
C PHE A 10 0.20 -10.46 -3.18
N HIS A 11 1.22 -9.69 -3.61
CA HIS A 11 1.05 -8.26 -3.90
C HIS A 11 0.18 -8.01 -5.13
N ILE A 12 0.21 -8.88 -6.13
CA ILE A 12 -0.69 -8.82 -7.28
C ILE A 12 -2.14 -9.01 -6.82
N ALA A 13 -2.42 -10.10 -6.09
CA ALA A 13 -3.77 -10.44 -5.63
C ALA A 13 -4.37 -9.38 -4.68
N ASN A 14 -3.55 -8.72 -3.87
CA ASN A 14 -4.00 -7.75 -2.87
C ASN A 14 -3.77 -6.29 -3.30
N SER A 15 -3.37 -6.04 -4.55
CA SER A 15 -2.98 -4.71 -5.00
C SER A 15 -4.08 -3.66 -4.76
N LYS A 16 -5.36 -4.01 -4.98
CA LYS A 16 -6.54 -3.17 -4.71
C LYS A 16 -6.66 -2.73 -3.26
N LEU A 17 -6.55 -3.66 -2.33
CA LEU A 17 -6.62 -3.38 -0.90
C LEU A 17 -5.45 -2.49 -0.46
N ILE A 18 -4.23 -2.79 -0.92
CA ILE A 18 -3.04 -2.02 -0.58
C ILE A 18 -3.17 -0.57 -1.08
N PHE A 19 -3.59 -0.38 -2.34
CA PHE A 19 -3.83 0.98 -2.85
C PHE A 19 -4.90 1.72 -2.05
N GLN A 20 -5.98 1.05 -1.65
CA GLN A 20 -7.02 1.67 -0.84
C GLN A 20 -6.47 2.12 0.52
N LEU A 21 -5.62 1.32 1.16
CA LEU A 21 -4.94 1.70 2.41
C LEU A 21 -3.99 2.89 2.20
N GLU A 22 -3.19 2.89 1.15
CA GLU A 22 -2.31 4.01 0.80
C GLU A 22 -3.12 5.28 0.51
N TYR A 23 -4.27 5.16 -0.15
CA TYR A 23 -5.16 6.27 -0.44
C TYR A 23 -5.77 6.86 0.84
N ILE A 24 -6.31 6.02 1.72
CA ILE A 24 -6.88 6.46 2.99
C ILE A 24 -5.80 7.19 3.82
N GLY A 25 -4.65 6.53 4.02
CA GLY A 25 -3.54 7.08 4.79
C GLY A 25 -2.89 8.32 4.19
N SER A 26 -3.10 8.61 2.89
CA SER A 26 -2.63 9.86 2.28
C SER A 26 -3.29 11.10 2.88
N SER A 27 -4.51 10.96 3.40
CA SER A 27 -5.30 12.08 3.94
C SER A 27 -4.72 12.61 5.26
N ASP A 28 -4.19 11.70 6.07
CA ASP A 28 -3.64 11.97 7.42
C ASP A 28 -2.28 12.69 7.37
N LEU A 29 -1.62 12.67 6.22
CA LEU A 29 -0.32 13.29 6.01
C LEU A 29 -0.45 14.80 5.78
N VAL A 30 0.50 15.59 6.30
CA VAL A 30 0.54 17.05 6.14
C VAL A 30 1.73 17.44 5.26
N ILE A 31 1.48 18.24 4.23
CA ILE A 31 2.54 18.78 3.38
C ILE A 31 2.95 20.15 3.93
N ASN A 32 4.25 20.36 4.10
CA ASN A 32 4.79 21.66 4.44
C ASN A 32 4.52 22.65 3.29
N PRO A 33 3.96 23.84 3.55
CA PRO A 33 3.70 24.83 2.50
C PRO A 33 4.97 25.28 1.77
N ASP A 34 6.12 25.21 2.42
CA ASP A 34 7.40 25.61 1.82
C ASP A 34 7.86 24.54 0.83
N VAL A 35 7.89 24.92 -0.45
CA VAL A 35 8.39 24.08 -1.53
C VAL A 35 9.88 24.34 -1.72
N GLY A 36 10.69 23.32 -1.46
CA GLY A 36 12.13 23.36 -1.74
C GLY A 36 12.42 23.16 -3.22
N ILE A 37 13.64 23.50 -3.62
CA ILE A 37 14.16 23.24 -4.97
C ILE A 37 15.52 22.55 -4.80
N ASP A 38 15.74 21.43 -5.49
CA ASP A 38 17.05 20.77 -5.50
C ASP A 38 18.00 21.40 -6.53
N SER A 39 19.28 20.99 -6.52
CA SER A 39 20.28 21.50 -7.44
C SER A 39 19.96 21.27 -8.93
N GLY A 40 19.07 20.32 -9.24
CA GLY A 40 18.56 20.05 -10.59
C GLY A 40 17.30 20.84 -10.95
N GLY A 41 16.83 21.74 -10.08
CA GLY A 41 15.60 22.50 -10.28
C GLY A 41 14.33 21.74 -9.92
N ASN A 42 14.41 20.51 -9.42
CA ASN A 42 13.24 19.70 -9.08
C ASN A 42 12.57 20.25 -7.81
N LYS A 43 11.23 20.23 -7.80
CA LYS A 43 10.47 20.67 -6.62
C LYS A 43 10.54 19.60 -5.53
N ILE A 44 10.82 20.01 -4.31
CA ILE A 44 10.86 19.17 -3.11
C ILE A 44 9.65 19.49 -2.26
N TYR A 45 8.84 18.48 -1.97
CA TYR A 45 7.74 18.55 -1.01
C TYR A 45 8.11 17.78 0.24
N THR A 46 8.11 18.47 1.38
CA THR A 46 8.33 17.86 2.69
C THR A 46 7.00 17.45 3.29
N ILE A 47 6.89 16.17 3.66
CA ILE A 47 5.70 15.58 4.24
C ILE A 47 5.97 15.26 5.71
N HIS A 48 5.11 15.77 6.58
CA HIS A 48 5.12 15.47 8.01
C HIS A 48 4.24 14.24 8.28
N ASN A 49 4.82 13.25 8.93
CA ASN A 49 4.14 12.04 9.40
C ASN A 49 4.51 11.82 10.88
N ASP A 50 3.66 12.28 11.78
CA ASP A 50 3.78 12.27 13.25
C ASP A 50 5.11 12.81 13.81
N SER A 51 6.21 12.08 13.61
CA SER A 51 7.56 12.38 14.13
C SER A 51 8.66 12.34 13.06
N ARG A 52 8.32 12.02 11.81
CA ARG A 52 9.28 11.90 10.70
C ARG A 52 8.93 12.87 9.58
N HIS A 53 9.98 13.33 8.90
CA HIS A 53 9.87 14.10 7.67
C HIS A 53 10.25 13.19 6.50
N GLU A 54 9.35 13.09 5.53
CA GLU A 54 9.58 12.39 4.28
C GLU A 54 9.61 13.38 3.12
N VAL A 55 10.34 13.03 2.05
CA VAL A 55 10.62 13.95 0.95
C VAL A 55 10.15 13.34 -0.36
N VAL A 56 9.17 13.97 -0.99
CA VAL A 56 8.73 13.67 -2.35
C VAL A 56 9.36 14.69 -3.30
N LYS A 57 10.02 14.21 -4.35
CA LYS A 57 10.58 15.07 -5.39
C LYS A 57 9.70 15.03 -6.63
N ARG A 58 9.49 16.18 -7.27
CA ARG A 58 8.83 16.32 -8.56
C ARG A 58 9.84 16.77 -9.60
N SER A 59 10.05 15.90 -10.56
CA SER A 59 10.90 16.14 -11.72
C SER A 59 10.37 17.30 -12.56
N THR A 60 11.25 18.19 -12.99
CA THR A 60 10.90 19.27 -13.93
C THR A 60 10.85 18.82 -15.37
N SER A 61 11.47 17.70 -15.72
CA SER A 61 11.56 17.22 -17.11
C SER A 61 10.29 16.52 -17.58
N ASP A 62 9.66 15.73 -16.70
CA ASP A 62 8.53 14.85 -17.04
C ASP A 62 7.39 14.91 -16.03
N ASP A 63 7.47 15.82 -15.05
CA ASP A 63 6.47 16.01 -14.01
C ASP A 63 6.26 14.79 -13.09
N SER A 64 7.17 13.80 -13.15
CA SER A 64 7.09 12.59 -12.35
C SER A 64 7.37 12.88 -10.87
N LEU A 65 6.68 12.15 -9.99
CA LEU A 65 6.88 12.19 -8.56
C LEU A 65 7.65 10.94 -8.12
N CYS A 66 8.75 11.15 -7.40
CA CYS A 66 9.54 10.06 -6.82
C CYS A 66 9.63 10.18 -5.31
N HIS A 67 9.64 9.03 -4.65
CA HIS A 67 9.73 8.89 -3.21
C HIS A 67 10.50 7.62 -2.86
N SER A 68 11.24 7.64 -1.74
CA SER A 68 12.11 6.54 -1.29
C SER A 68 11.37 5.23 -0.95
N CYS A 69 10.04 5.26 -0.83
CA CYS A 69 9.21 4.07 -0.58
C CYS A 69 9.35 3.00 -1.68
N ARG A 70 9.65 3.41 -2.92
CA ARG A 70 9.74 2.54 -4.11
C ARG A 70 8.54 1.59 -4.35
N LEU A 71 7.39 1.87 -3.73
CA LEU A 71 6.19 1.03 -3.84
C LEU A 71 5.67 0.97 -5.30
N LEU A 72 5.87 2.05 -6.05
CA LEU A 72 5.54 2.12 -7.46
C LEU A 72 6.50 1.29 -8.32
N GLU A 73 7.81 1.39 -8.06
CA GLU A 73 8.83 0.65 -8.80
C GLU A 73 8.74 -0.86 -8.56
N LEU A 74 8.46 -1.27 -7.31
CA LEU A 74 8.46 -2.66 -6.90
C LEU A 74 7.12 -3.35 -7.16
N TRP A 75 6.02 -2.69 -6.80
CA TRP A 75 4.69 -3.28 -6.80
C TRP A 75 3.72 -2.55 -7.70
N GLY A 76 4.14 -1.46 -8.33
CA GLY A 76 3.26 -0.66 -9.15
C GLY A 76 2.10 -0.04 -8.38
N ILE A 77 2.31 0.28 -7.11
CA ILE A 77 1.32 0.91 -6.24
C ILE A 77 1.87 2.28 -5.85
N ILE A 78 1.06 3.32 -6.02
CA ILE A 78 1.42 4.66 -5.57
C ILE A 78 1.34 4.70 -4.04
N CYS A 79 2.40 5.13 -3.37
CA CYS A 79 2.38 5.28 -1.91
C CYS A 79 1.60 6.51 -1.48
N LYS A 80 1.15 6.51 -0.22
CA LYS A 80 0.43 7.59 0.44
C LYS A 80 1.13 8.96 0.35
N HIS A 81 2.47 8.97 0.33
CA HIS A 81 3.28 10.18 0.20
C HIS A 81 3.09 10.85 -1.16
N VAL A 82 3.22 10.08 -2.24
CA VAL A 82 3.00 10.57 -3.61
C VAL A 82 1.52 10.91 -3.84
N LEU A 83 0.61 10.08 -3.34
CA LEU A 83 -0.84 10.34 -3.42
C LEU A 83 -1.24 11.65 -2.73
N ASN A 84 -0.61 11.97 -1.60
CA ASN A 84 -0.88 13.24 -0.92
C ASN A 84 -0.46 14.44 -1.79
N VAL A 85 0.76 14.44 -2.33
CA VAL A 85 1.23 15.53 -3.20
C VAL A 85 0.34 15.69 -4.43
N LEU A 86 -0.02 14.58 -5.07
CA LEU A 86 -0.93 14.58 -6.21
C LEU A 86 -2.28 15.24 -5.86
N ARG A 87 -2.90 14.84 -4.75
CA ARG A 87 -4.24 15.32 -4.37
C ARG A 87 -4.23 16.74 -3.79
N LYS A 88 -3.33 17.04 -2.86
CA LYS A 88 -3.34 18.31 -2.11
C LYS A 88 -2.61 19.44 -2.83
N ILE A 89 -1.55 19.14 -3.60
CA ILE A 89 -0.75 20.17 -4.30
C ILE A 89 -1.14 20.27 -5.76
N MET A 90 -1.22 19.13 -6.46
CA MET A 90 -1.54 19.12 -7.88
C MET A 90 -3.05 19.15 -8.15
N ASN A 91 -3.88 19.02 -7.09
CA ASN A 91 -5.33 19.06 -7.15
C ASN A 91 -5.92 18.15 -8.24
N ILE A 92 -5.31 16.98 -8.44
CA ILE A 92 -5.80 16.02 -9.43
C ILE A 92 -7.10 15.40 -8.93
N LYS A 93 -8.06 15.26 -9.84
CA LYS A 93 -9.32 14.52 -9.59
C LYS A 93 -9.20 13.05 -9.99
N GLU A 94 -8.30 12.77 -10.94
CA GLU A 94 -8.05 11.45 -11.50
C GLU A 94 -6.55 11.20 -11.58
N LEU A 95 -6.13 9.97 -11.36
CA LEU A 95 -4.72 9.60 -11.44
C LEU A 95 -4.20 9.70 -12.87
N PRO A 96 -3.07 10.39 -13.11
CA PRO A 96 -2.43 10.40 -14.42
C PRO A 96 -2.12 8.99 -14.90
N THR A 97 -2.28 8.76 -16.20
CA THR A 97 -2.12 7.44 -16.84
C THR A 97 -0.77 6.79 -16.57
N GLN A 98 0.29 7.59 -16.40
CA GLN A 98 1.64 7.10 -16.04
C GLN A 98 1.69 6.36 -14.69
N TYR A 99 0.71 6.57 -13.80
CA TYR A 99 0.60 5.85 -12.53
C TYR A 99 -0.48 4.76 -12.54
N VAL A 100 -1.29 4.69 -13.59
CA VAL A 100 -2.33 3.67 -13.79
C VAL A 100 -1.74 2.50 -14.56
N LEU A 101 -1.22 1.51 -13.85
CA LEU A 101 -0.62 0.33 -14.48
C LEU A 101 -1.68 -0.62 -15.04
N LYS A 102 -1.34 -1.29 -16.16
CA LYS A 102 -2.24 -2.20 -16.91
C LYS A 102 -2.93 -3.28 -16.08
N ARG A 103 -2.33 -3.72 -14.96
CA ARG A 103 -2.96 -4.71 -14.07
C ARG A 103 -4.28 -4.21 -13.45
N TRP A 104 -4.38 -2.90 -13.20
CA TRP A 104 -5.58 -2.25 -12.63
C TRP A 104 -6.71 -2.08 -13.64
N ILE A 105 -6.38 -2.10 -14.93
CA ILE A 105 -7.32 -1.94 -16.03
C ILE A 105 -8.03 -3.27 -16.33
N ARG A 106 -7.48 -4.41 -15.86
CA ARG A 106 -8.08 -5.74 -16.09
C ARG A 106 -9.38 -5.96 -15.31
N ASP A 107 -9.59 -5.23 -14.21
CA ASP A 107 -10.81 -5.30 -13.40
C ASP A 107 -11.97 -4.44 -13.94
N VAL A 108 -11.77 -3.69 -15.03
CA VAL A 108 -12.85 -2.91 -15.70
C VAL A 108 -13.62 -3.75 -16.73
N ARG A 109 -13.31 -5.04 -16.87
CA ARG A 109 -14.07 -5.99 -17.70
C ARG A 109 -14.25 -7.35 -17.00
N SER A 110 -14.79 -7.33 -15.79
CA SER A 110 -15.32 -8.52 -15.12
C SER A 110 -16.79 -8.83 -15.49
N THR A 111 -17.24 -8.37 -16.65
CA THR A 111 -18.43 -8.90 -17.32
C THR A 111 -17.98 -9.38 -18.70
N ASP A 112 -18.14 -10.68 -18.93
CA ASP A 112 -17.94 -11.39 -20.19
C ASP A 112 -16.49 -11.77 -20.54
N VAL A 113 -15.86 -12.58 -19.69
CA VAL A 113 -15.04 -13.67 -20.23
C VAL A 113 -15.53 -14.97 -19.61
N LEU A 114 -16.43 -15.63 -20.32
CA LEU A 114 -16.65 -17.06 -20.15
C LEU A 114 -15.29 -17.75 -20.29
N ASP A 115 -14.88 -18.44 -19.25
CA ASP A 115 -14.01 -19.60 -19.39
C ASP A 115 -14.67 -20.55 -20.40
N MET A 116 -13.91 -21.03 -21.39
CA MET A 116 -14.36 -22.05 -22.35
C MET A 116 -14.77 -23.40 -21.68
N GLN A 117 -14.71 -23.53 -20.36
CA GLN A 117 -15.12 -24.70 -19.58
C GLN A 117 -16.07 -24.44 -18.40
N GLY A 118 -16.63 -23.23 -18.23
CA GLY A 118 -17.81 -23.03 -17.36
C GLY A 118 -17.64 -23.33 -15.86
N GLY A 119 -16.47 -23.07 -15.27
CA GLY A 119 -16.27 -23.15 -13.81
C GLY A 119 -16.75 -21.91 -13.05
N ASN A 120 -17.59 -22.09 -12.03
CA ASN A 120 -18.12 -21.00 -11.18
C ASN A 120 -17.06 -20.36 -10.27
N ILE A 121 -17.27 -19.07 -9.95
CA ILE A 121 -16.42 -18.18 -9.15
C ILE A 121 -16.45 -18.59 -7.65
N ASP A 122 -15.78 -19.70 -7.31
CA ASP A 122 -15.41 -20.07 -5.93
C ASP A 122 -13.97 -19.60 -5.58
N VAL A 123 -13.25 -19.11 -6.61
CA VAL A 123 -11.83 -18.78 -6.53
C VAL A 123 -11.56 -17.47 -5.78
N ASP A 124 -12.56 -16.60 -5.62
CA ASP A 124 -12.34 -15.26 -5.05
C ASP A 124 -12.44 -15.24 -3.51
N LEU A 125 -13.44 -15.91 -2.91
CA LEU A 125 -13.64 -15.88 -1.45
C LEU A 125 -12.55 -16.65 -0.68
N LYS A 126 -12.19 -17.85 -1.15
CA LYS A 126 -11.11 -18.65 -0.54
C LYS A 126 -9.75 -17.98 -0.68
N LEU A 127 -9.52 -17.27 -1.78
CA LEU A 127 -8.30 -16.50 -1.99
C LEU A 127 -8.24 -15.29 -1.05
N ILE A 128 -9.36 -14.61 -0.81
CA ILE A 128 -9.48 -13.52 0.16
C ILE A 128 -9.23 -14.03 1.58
N GLU A 129 -9.85 -15.15 1.99
CA GLU A 129 -9.64 -15.74 3.31
C GLU A 129 -8.18 -16.18 3.52
N ALA A 130 -7.59 -16.86 2.54
CA ALA A 130 -6.18 -17.25 2.58
C ALA A 130 -5.25 -16.03 2.67
N SER A 131 -5.59 -14.93 1.98
CA SER A 131 -4.82 -13.68 2.05
C SER A 131 -4.91 -13.01 3.42
N ARG A 132 -6.11 -12.93 4.00
CA ARG A 132 -6.33 -12.38 5.35
C ARG A 132 -5.57 -13.20 6.39
N TYR A 133 -5.62 -14.53 6.31
CA TYR A 133 -4.86 -15.43 7.17
C TYR A 133 -3.35 -15.17 7.06
N LYS A 134 -2.80 -15.09 5.84
CA LYS A 134 -1.36 -14.87 5.62
C LYS A 134 -0.89 -13.50 6.13
N ILE A 135 -1.66 -12.43 5.90
CA ILE A 135 -1.35 -11.09 6.43
C ILE A 135 -1.33 -11.11 7.96
N LEU A 136 -2.36 -11.72 8.57
CA LEU A 136 -2.46 -11.82 10.01
C LEU A 136 -1.26 -12.56 10.60
N MET A 137 -0.84 -13.67 9.97
CA MET A 137 0.33 -14.44 10.39
C MET A 137 1.65 -13.63 10.31
N ILE A 138 1.84 -12.82 9.28
CA ILE A 138 3.04 -11.98 9.13
C ILE A 138 3.09 -10.90 10.21
N GLU A 139 2.00 -10.17 10.39
CA GLU A 139 1.94 -9.11 11.40
C GLU A 139 2.02 -9.68 12.83
N TRP A 140 1.37 -10.82 13.07
CA TRP A 140 1.46 -11.51 14.35
C TRP A 140 2.88 -12.00 14.66
N ARG A 141 3.62 -12.50 13.65
CA ARG A 141 5.03 -12.89 13.84
C ARG A 141 5.89 -11.70 14.26
N LYS A 142 5.81 -10.58 13.55
CA LYS A 142 6.56 -9.35 13.90
C LYS A 142 6.19 -8.85 15.30
N LEU A 143 4.90 -8.88 15.62
CA LEU A 143 4.41 -8.48 16.93
C LEU A 143 4.93 -9.42 18.03
N SER A 144 4.96 -10.73 17.78
CA SER A 144 5.48 -11.75 18.70
C SER A 144 6.97 -11.57 18.94
N ASP A 145 7.76 -11.32 17.89
CA ASP A 145 9.21 -11.08 18.01
C ASP A 145 9.52 -9.88 18.91
N ARG A 146 8.73 -8.80 18.78
CA ARG A 146 8.83 -7.61 19.62
C ARG A 146 8.35 -7.85 21.04
N ALA A 147 7.25 -8.57 21.19
CA ALA A 147 6.65 -8.89 22.48
C ALA A 147 7.57 -9.79 23.31
N ALA A 148 8.24 -10.77 22.69
CA ALA A 148 9.20 -11.65 23.35
C ALA A 148 10.39 -10.90 23.99
N GLN A 149 10.70 -9.69 23.52
CA GLN A 149 11.81 -8.88 24.02
C GLN A 149 11.38 -7.88 25.10
N CYS A 150 10.09 -7.77 25.43
CA CYS A 150 9.55 -6.70 26.27
C CYS A 150 8.32 -7.20 27.07
N GLU A 151 8.50 -7.41 28.37
CA GLU A 151 7.48 -7.99 29.26
C GLU A 151 6.10 -7.25 29.23
N PRO A 152 6.04 -5.90 29.23
CA PRO A 152 4.77 -5.20 29.08
C PRO A 152 4.09 -5.46 27.72
N ALA A 153 4.87 -5.58 26.65
CA ALA A 153 4.35 -5.87 25.32
C ALA A 153 3.88 -7.33 25.21
N PHE A 154 4.59 -8.28 25.82
CA PHE A 154 4.18 -9.67 25.96
C PHE A 154 2.81 -9.78 26.63
N THR A 155 2.65 -9.13 27.79
CA THR A 155 1.39 -9.14 28.55
C THR A 155 0.24 -8.53 27.74
N CYS A 156 0.49 -7.43 27.03
CA CYS A 156 -0.50 -6.77 26.17
C CYS A 156 -0.99 -7.69 25.03
N VAL A 157 -0.08 -8.44 24.39
CA VAL A 157 -0.42 -9.39 23.32
C VAL A 157 -1.30 -10.53 23.84
N LEU A 158 -0.96 -11.10 25.00
CA LEU A 158 -1.76 -12.16 25.62
C LEU A 158 -3.18 -11.69 25.99
N GLN A 159 -3.31 -10.47 26.51
CA GLN A 159 -4.60 -9.91 26.85
C GLN A 159 -5.46 -9.69 25.59
N THR A 160 -4.85 -9.17 24.53
CA THR A 160 -5.51 -8.98 23.23
C THR A 160 -5.96 -10.31 22.62
N GLN A 161 -5.13 -11.35 22.71
CA GLN A 161 -5.49 -12.71 22.29
C GLN A 161 -6.73 -13.23 23.02
N SER A 162 -6.80 -13.05 24.34
CA SER A 162 -7.97 -13.45 25.15
C SER A 162 -9.25 -12.70 24.75
N MET A 163 -9.15 -11.42 24.38
CA MET A 163 -10.29 -10.65 23.90
C MET A 163 -10.78 -11.14 22.54
N LEU A 164 -9.88 -11.52 21.64
CA LEU A 164 -10.24 -12.03 20.31
C LEU A 164 -10.92 -13.40 20.39
N GLN A 165 -10.46 -14.29 21.28
CA GLN A 165 -11.08 -15.62 21.49
C GLN A 165 -12.48 -15.57 22.11
N LYS A 166 -12.85 -14.45 22.76
CA LYS A 166 -14.19 -14.25 23.33
C LYS A 166 -15.21 -13.68 22.33
N ASN A 167 -14.73 -13.17 21.19
CA ASN A 167 -15.54 -12.44 20.20
C ASN A 167 -15.57 -13.12 18.82
N ALA A 168 -15.07 -14.35 18.71
CA ALA A 168 -15.13 -15.20 17.52
C ALA A 168 -16.16 -16.31 17.74
#